data_AF-A0A943JN06-F1
#
_entry.id   AF-A0A943JN06-F1
#
_cell.length_a   1.000
_cell.length_b   1.000
_cell.length_c   1.000
_cell.angle_alpha   90.00
_cell.angle_beta   90.00
_cell.angle_gamma   90.00
#
_symmetry.space_group_name_H-M   'P 1'
#
loop_
_entity.id
_entity.type
_entity.pdbx_description
1 polymer ?
#
loop_
_entity_poly.entity_id
_entity_poly.type
_entity_poly.pdbx_seq_one_letter_code
_entity_poly.pdbx_strand_id
1 'polypeptide(L)'
;MTENAAKKELWSYMNSKKLEERKLEQIEEQKIKLTKVTSVLSDMPKGTPDNHKLDTNIVQLMELISKHIKIMEDEEKNLIKITNKINMVDQPYKNILELRFIEGKKVYEVSVAIDRSYRYTKTLIKKAIKKYAEI
;
A
#
# COMPACT_ATOMS: atom_id res chain seq x y z
N MET A 1 16.04 -16.49 -1.96
CA MET A 1 16.59 -15.27 -1.31
C MET A 1 17.03 -15.56 0.14
N THR A 2 17.73 -14.65 0.84
CA THR A 2 18.08 -14.89 2.26
C THR A 2 16.88 -14.69 3.19
N GLU A 3 16.85 -15.37 4.35
CA GLU A 3 15.76 -15.22 5.35
C GLU A 3 15.59 -13.75 5.78
N ASN A 4 16.69 -13.01 5.91
CA ASN A 4 16.64 -11.60 6.31
C ASN A 4 16.08 -10.70 5.19
N ALA A 5 16.38 -11.00 3.92
CA ALA A 5 15.77 -10.28 2.79
C ALA A 5 14.26 -10.53 2.72
N ALA A 6 13.83 -11.79 2.85
CA ALA A 6 12.42 -12.16 2.90
C ALA A 6 11.66 -11.46 4.03
N LYS A 7 12.26 -11.38 5.24
CA LYS A 7 11.68 -10.61 6.35
C LYS A 7 11.50 -9.15 5.99
N LYS A 8 12.54 -8.50 5.45
CA LYS A 8 12.48 -7.08 5.08
C LYS A 8 11.38 -6.83 4.05
N GLU A 9 11.28 -7.69 3.05
CA GLU A 9 10.26 -7.60 2.00
C GLU A 9 8.83 -7.73 2.54
N LEU A 10 8.56 -8.76 3.36
CA LEU A 10 7.25 -8.95 3.98
C LEU A 10 6.87 -7.84 4.96
N TRP A 11 7.83 -7.29 5.70
CA TRP A 11 7.60 -6.12 6.55
C TRP A 11 7.38 -4.84 5.75
N SER A 12 8.13 -4.66 4.66
CA SER A 12 7.94 -3.55 3.72
C SER A 12 6.53 -3.59 3.15
N TYR A 13 6.07 -4.75 2.69
CA TYR A 13 4.69 -4.97 2.23
C TYR A 13 3.66 -4.48 3.25
N MET A 14 3.75 -4.97 4.49
CA MET A 14 2.76 -4.65 5.54
C MET A 14 2.74 -3.15 5.87
N ASN A 15 3.92 -2.51 5.88
CA ASN A 15 4.03 -1.07 6.12
C ASN A 15 3.51 -0.24 4.93
N SER A 16 3.78 -0.66 3.70
CA SER A 16 3.28 -0.02 2.48
C SER A 16 1.75 -0.05 2.44
N LYS A 17 1.14 -1.20 2.71
CA LYS A 17 -0.33 -1.36 2.74
C LYS A 17 -0.99 -0.42 3.76
N LYS A 18 -0.42 -0.30 4.96
CA LYS A 18 -0.90 0.65 5.99
C LYS A 18 -0.76 2.11 5.56
N LEU A 19 0.18 2.42 4.68
CA LEU A 19 0.42 3.77 4.20
C LEU A 19 -0.46 4.11 3.00
N GLU A 20 -0.83 3.13 2.19
CA GLU A 20 -1.72 3.26 1.03
C GLU A 20 -3.10 3.82 1.40
N GLU A 21 -3.72 3.31 2.47
CA GLU A 21 -5.01 3.82 2.99
C GLU A 21 -4.97 5.33 3.23
N ARG A 22 -3.89 5.82 3.85
CA ARG A 22 -3.70 7.26 4.10
C ARG A 22 -3.42 8.05 2.83
N LYS A 23 -2.75 7.46 1.83
CA LYS A 23 -2.50 8.14 0.54
C LYS A 23 -3.79 8.30 -0.26
N LEU A 24 -4.68 7.29 -0.22
CA LEU A 24 -5.98 7.35 -0.90
C LEU A 24 -6.84 8.48 -0.35
N GLU A 25 -6.93 8.61 0.98
CA GLU A 25 -7.63 9.72 1.64
C GLU A 25 -7.08 11.09 1.18
N GLN A 26 -5.74 11.24 1.13
CA GLN A 26 -5.10 12.48 0.69
C GLN A 26 -5.40 12.83 -0.77
N ILE A 27 -5.39 11.85 -1.67
CA ILE A 27 -5.70 12.06 -3.10
C ILE A 27 -7.16 12.47 -3.28
N GLU A 28 -8.07 11.84 -2.53
CA GLU A 28 -9.49 12.15 -2.61
C GLU A 28 -9.78 13.59 -2.12
N GLU A 29 -9.15 14.00 -1.01
CA GLU A 29 -9.21 15.39 -0.56
C GLU A 29 -8.67 16.38 -1.59
N GLN A 30 -7.54 16.07 -2.22
CA GLN A 30 -6.93 16.92 -3.24
C GLN A 30 -7.82 17.05 -4.48
N LYS A 31 -8.46 15.96 -4.91
CA LYS A 31 -9.44 15.99 -6.01
C LYS A 31 -10.64 16.87 -5.67
N ILE A 32 -11.22 16.73 -4.47
CA ILE A 32 -12.35 17.57 -4.04
C ILE A 32 -11.97 19.06 -4.02
N LYS A 33 -10.78 19.40 -3.50
CA LYS A 33 -10.27 20.78 -3.49
C LYS A 33 -10.11 21.31 -4.92
N LEU A 34 -9.54 20.51 -5.82
CA LEU A 34 -9.39 20.86 -7.24
C LEU A 34 -10.72 21.13 -7.93
N THR A 35 -11.71 20.23 -7.78
CA THR A 35 -13.03 20.39 -8.40
C THR A 35 -13.73 21.67 -7.94
N LYS A 36 -13.59 22.02 -6.65
CA LYS A 36 -14.13 23.28 -6.12
C LYS A 36 -13.44 24.48 -6.78
N VAL A 37 -12.11 24.48 -6.85
CA VAL A 37 -11.34 25.59 -7.45
C VAL A 37 -11.68 25.76 -8.93
N THR A 38 -11.78 24.68 -9.71
CA THR A 38 -12.12 24.77 -11.14
C THR A 38 -13.55 25.25 -11.37
N SER A 39 -14.51 24.85 -10.52
CA SER A 39 -15.89 25.35 -10.61
C SER A 39 -15.99 26.86 -10.34
N VAL A 40 -15.23 27.38 -9.38
CA VAL A 40 -15.19 28.83 -9.11
C VAL A 40 -14.57 29.59 -10.28
N LEU A 41 -13.54 29.03 -10.91
CA LEU A 41 -12.90 29.64 -12.08
C LEU A 41 -13.80 29.65 -13.31
N SER A 42 -14.60 28.60 -13.55
CA SER A 42 -15.54 28.58 -14.68
C SER A 42 -16.61 29.65 -14.57
N ASP A 43 -16.98 30.03 -13.34
CA ASP A 43 -17.99 31.05 -13.07
C ASP A 43 -17.41 32.48 -13.10
N MET A 44 -16.08 32.64 -13.12
CA MET A 44 -15.43 33.96 -13.18
C MET A 44 -15.25 34.48 -14.62
N PRO A 45 -15.38 35.80 -14.86
CA PRO A 45 -15.11 36.39 -16.16
C PRO A 45 -13.63 36.22 -16.54
N LYS A 46 -13.38 35.74 -17.77
CA LYS A 46 -12.06 35.26 -18.26
C LYS A 46 -10.95 36.31 -18.43
N GLY A 47 -11.16 37.55 -17.99
CA GLY A 47 -10.32 38.70 -18.35
C GLY A 47 -9.23 39.13 -17.35
N THR A 48 -9.14 38.53 -16.16
CA THR A 48 -8.22 39.00 -15.11
C THR A 48 -6.85 38.29 -15.14
N PRO A 49 -5.72 39.02 -14.95
CA PRO A 49 -4.37 38.44 -14.92
C PRO A 49 -4.16 37.32 -13.90
N ASP A 50 -4.92 37.34 -12.80
CA ASP A 50 -4.88 36.30 -11.77
C ASP A 50 -5.44 34.95 -12.26
N ASN A 51 -6.35 34.94 -13.24
CA ASN A 51 -6.88 33.70 -13.81
C ASN A 51 -5.79 32.90 -14.54
N HIS A 52 -4.89 33.56 -15.29
CA HIS A 52 -3.80 32.88 -15.98
C HIS A 52 -2.81 32.21 -15.02
N LYS A 53 -2.49 32.84 -13.89
CA LYS A 53 -1.61 32.25 -12.85
C LYS A 53 -2.30 31.06 -12.17
N LEU A 54 -3.60 31.18 -11.89
CA LEU A 54 -4.40 30.11 -11.31
C LEU A 54 -4.51 28.89 -12.25
N ASP A 55 -4.76 29.11 -13.55
CA ASP A 55 -4.79 28.05 -14.56
C ASP A 55 -3.45 27.29 -14.63
N THR A 56 -2.34 28.03 -14.59
CA THR A 56 -0.98 27.43 -14.60
C THR A 56 -0.73 26.58 -13.36
N ASN A 57 -1.16 27.06 -12.18
CA ASN A 57 -1.04 26.31 -10.92
C ASN A 57 -1.90 25.04 -10.91
N ILE A 58 -3.10 25.09 -11.52
CA ILE A 58 -3.97 23.91 -11.66
C ILE A 58 -3.32 22.86 -12.53
N VAL A 59 -2.74 23.25 -13.68
CA VAL A 59 -2.02 22.33 -14.56
C VAL A 59 -0.86 21.66 -13.82
N GLN A 60 -0.05 22.43 -13.07
CA GLN A 60 1.03 21.88 -12.24
C GLN A 60 0.52 20.90 -11.18
N LEU A 61 -0.61 21.21 -10.52
CA LEU A 61 -1.20 20.33 -9.51
C LEU A 61 -1.71 19.02 -10.14
N MET A 62 -2.30 19.08 -11.35
CA MET A 62 -2.71 17.88 -12.09
C MET A 62 -1.52 16.99 -12.48
N GLU A 63 -0.39 17.60 -12.87
CA GLU A 63 0.84 16.84 -13.13
C GLU A 63 1.38 16.15 -11.87
N LEU A 64 1.37 16.84 -10.72
CA LEU A 64 1.79 16.26 -9.45
C LEU A 64 0.90 15.09 -9.03
N ILE A 65 -0.42 15.21 -9.18
CA ILE A 65 -1.37 14.12 -8.93
C ILE A 65 -1.07 12.94 -9.85
N SER A 66 -0.83 13.21 -11.14
CA SER A 66 -0.50 12.16 -12.12
C SER A 66 0.79 11.43 -11.76
N LYS A 67 1.82 12.14 -11.25
CA LYS A 67 3.05 11.53 -10.74
C LYS A 67 2.77 10.66 -9.50
N HIS A 68 1.95 11.12 -8.57
CA HIS A 68 1.56 10.35 -7.39
C HIS A 68 0.82 9.07 -7.74
N ILE A 69 -0.12 9.12 -8.70
CA ILE A 69 -0.84 7.94 -9.19
C ILE A 69 0.14 6.90 -9.75
N LYS A 70 1.10 7.32 -10.58
CA LYS A 70 2.14 6.40 -11.11
C LYS A 70 2.97 5.73 -10.02
N ILE A 71 3.37 6.49 -8.99
CA ILE A 71 4.10 5.92 -7.85
C ILE A 71 3.26 4.84 -7.15
N MET A 72 1.95 5.10 -6.95
CA MET A 72 1.05 4.12 -6.35
C MET A 72 0.85 2.89 -7.22
N GLU A 73 0.73 3.03 -8.54
CA GLU A 73 0.65 1.89 -9.46
C GLU A 73 1.88 0.99 -9.37
N ASP A 74 3.08 1.56 -9.24
CA ASP A 74 4.31 0.79 -9.12
C ASP A 74 4.46 0.14 -7.74
N GLU A 75 4.01 0.81 -6.67
CA GLU A 75 3.90 0.22 -5.33
C GLU A 75 2.92 -0.97 -5.35
N GLU A 76 1.76 -0.82 -5.98
CA GLU A 76 0.73 -1.87 -6.05
C GLU A 76 1.22 -3.08 -6.85
N LYS A 77 1.92 -2.86 -7.98
CA LYS A 77 2.59 -3.96 -8.70
C LYS A 77 3.56 -4.73 -7.80
N ASN A 78 4.27 -4.05 -6.91
CA ASN A 78 5.16 -4.72 -5.96
C ASN A 78 4.37 -5.51 -4.89
N LEU A 79 3.26 -4.96 -4.38
CA LEU A 79 2.39 -5.68 -3.45
C LEU A 79 1.78 -6.94 -4.10
N ILE A 80 1.33 -6.85 -5.35
CA ILE A 80 0.84 -7.99 -6.12
C ILE A 80 1.93 -9.06 -6.29
N LYS A 81 3.16 -8.67 -6.61
CA LYS A 81 4.30 -9.62 -6.72
C LYS A 81 4.53 -10.38 -5.41
N ILE A 82 4.55 -9.69 -4.28
CA ILE A 82 4.74 -10.30 -2.96
C ILE A 82 3.56 -11.22 -2.62
N THR A 83 2.33 -10.81 -2.91
CA THR A 83 1.11 -11.60 -2.69
C THR A 83 1.14 -12.89 -3.52
N ASN A 84 1.52 -12.80 -4.80
CA ASN A 84 1.68 -13.96 -5.67
C ASN A 84 2.77 -14.91 -5.16
N LYS A 85 3.87 -14.36 -4.63
CA LYS A 85 4.93 -15.16 -4.04
C LYS A 85 4.46 -15.87 -2.75
N ILE A 86 3.68 -15.21 -1.90
CA ILE A 86 3.02 -15.86 -0.74
C ILE A 86 2.10 -17.00 -1.22
N ASN A 87 1.36 -16.80 -2.31
CA ASN A 87 0.45 -17.81 -2.86
C ASN A 87 1.16 -19.08 -3.36
N MET A 88 2.44 -19.01 -3.68
CA MET A 88 3.26 -20.17 -4.10
C MET A 88 3.80 -20.98 -2.93
N VAL A 89 3.71 -20.47 -1.70
CA VAL A 89 4.14 -21.21 -0.50
C VAL A 89 3.13 -22.31 -0.18
N ASP A 90 3.61 -23.48 0.20
CA ASP A 90 2.73 -24.60 0.56
C ASP A 90 1.94 -24.34 1.84
N GLN A 91 0.78 -25.01 1.94
CA GLN A 91 0.03 -25.07 3.20
C GLN A 91 0.80 -25.88 4.25
N PRO A 92 0.70 -25.54 5.56
CA PRO A 92 -0.10 -24.46 6.14
C PRO A 92 0.63 -23.10 6.19
N TYR A 93 1.84 -23.01 5.65
CA TYR A 93 2.70 -21.82 5.80
C TYR A 93 2.16 -20.60 5.06
N LYS A 94 1.50 -20.82 3.92
CA LYS A 94 0.75 -19.78 3.20
C LYS A 94 -0.23 -19.05 4.12
N ASN A 95 -1.15 -19.77 4.76
CA ASN A 95 -2.14 -19.18 5.67
C ASN A 95 -1.48 -18.36 6.79
N ILE A 96 -0.35 -18.83 7.31
CA ILE A 96 0.39 -18.13 8.37
C ILE A 96 0.98 -16.81 7.85
N LEU A 97 1.50 -16.78 6.62
CA LEU A 97 2.00 -15.55 5.99
C LEU A 97 0.86 -14.57 5.68
N GLU A 98 -0.27 -15.06 5.17
CA GLU A 98 -1.45 -14.24 4.88
C GLU A 98 -1.97 -13.55 6.15
N LEU A 99 -2.25 -14.32 7.20
CA LEU A 99 -2.69 -13.78 8.49
C LEU A 99 -1.69 -12.74 9.02
N ARG A 100 -0.39 -13.05 8.96
CA ARG A 100 0.64 -12.20 9.58
C ARG A 100 0.92 -10.92 8.80
N PHE A 101 1.03 -10.99 7.47
CA PHE A 101 1.57 -9.91 6.64
C PHE A 101 0.55 -9.28 5.69
N ILE A 102 -0.49 -10.02 5.26
CA ILE A 102 -1.56 -9.47 4.43
C ILE A 102 -2.66 -8.85 5.28
N GLU A 103 -3.11 -9.56 6.31
CA GLU A 103 -4.11 -9.07 7.28
C GLU A 103 -3.47 -8.24 8.41
N GLY A 104 -2.15 -8.28 8.55
CA GLY A 104 -1.42 -7.50 9.56
C GLY A 104 -1.63 -7.98 11.00
N LYS A 105 -2.08 -9.23 11.21
CA LYS A 105 -2.36 -9.77 12.55
C LYS A 105 -1.11 -9.85 13.43
N LYS A 106 -1.29 -9.53 14.71
CA LYS A 106 -0.26 -9.73 15.74
C LYS A 106 -0.02 -11.22 15.98
N VAL A 107 1.16 -11.57 16.48
CA VAL A 107 1.54 -12.99 16.67
C VAL A 107 0.54 -13.74 17.57
N TYR A 108 -0.03 -13.08 18.58
CA TYR A 108 -1.05 -13.70 19.42
C TYR A 108 -2.39 -13.92 18.68
N GLU A 109 -2.76 -13.02 17.76
CA GLU A 109 -3.98 -13.16 16.95
C GLU A 109 -3.83 -14.31 15.95
N VAL A 110 -2.64 -14.43 15.34
CA VAL A 110 -2.29 -15.59 14.52
C VAL A 110 -2.36 -16.87 15.37
N SER A 111 -1.84 -16.84 16.61
CA SER A 111 -1.84 -18.03 17.47
C SER A 111 -3.24 -18.49 17.84
N VAL A 112 -4.15 -17.55 18.10
CA VAL A 112 -5.58 -17.83 18.31
C VAL A 112 -6.20 -18.39 17.02
N ALA A 113 -5.95 -17.76 15.87
CA ALA A 113 -6.54 -18.17 14.59
C ALA A 113 -6.15 -19.58 14.14
N ILE A 114 -4.93 -20.04 14.47
CA ILE A 114 -4.46 -21.39 14.11
C ILE A 114 -4.56 -22.40 15.27
N ASP A 115 -5.16 -22.00 16.40
CA ASP A 115 -5.28 -22.79 17.62
C ASP A 115 -3.93 -23.40 18.09
N ARG A 116 -2.92 -22.54 18.28
CA ARG A 116 -1.59 -22.94 18.75
C ARG A 116 -1.09 -21.99 19.83
N SER A 117 -0.14 -22.48 20.63
CA SER A 117 0.53 -21.63 21.62
C SER A 117 1.35 -20.54 20.95
N TYR A 118 1.41 -19.36 21.58
CA TYR A 118 2.20 -18.22 21.11
C TYR A 118 3.64 -18.59 20.75
N ARG A 119 4.30 -19.41 21.58
CA ARG A 119 5.68 -19.86 21.36
C ARG A 119 5.80 -20.72 20.09
N TYR A 120 4.87 -21.64 19.87
CA TYR A 120 4.87 -22.47 18.68
C TYR A 120 4.56 -21.66 17.42
N THR A 121 3.63 -20.71 17.50
CA THR A 121 3.30 -19.79 16.40
C THR A 121 4.50 -18.97 15.94
N LYS A 122 5.35 -18.48 16.86
CA LYS A 122 6.61 -17.80 16.47
C LYS A 122 7.52 -18.72 15.64
N THR A 123 7.61 -19.99 16.01
CA THR A 123 8.39 -21.00 15.26
C THR A 123 7.79 -21.25 13.89
N LEU A 124 6.47 -21.36 13.79
CA LEU A 124 5.78 -21.55 12.52
C LEU A 124 5.93 -20.34 11.59
N ILE A 125 5.80 -19.11 12.10
CA ILE A 125 6.06 -17.89 11.32
C ILE A 125 7.48 -17.88 10.78
N LYS A 126 8.48 -18.25 11.61
CA LYS A 126 9.87 -18.34 11.16
C LYS A 126 10.03 -19.38 10.04
N LYS A 127 9.41 -20.55 10.17
CA LYS A 127 9.40 -21.58 9.11
C LYS A 127 8.72 -21.09 7.83
N ALA A 128 7.59 -20.39 7.96
CA ALA A 128 6.86 -19.86 6.83
C ALA A 128 7.68 -18.83 6.04
N ILE A 129 8.41 -17.94 6.74
CA ILE A 129 9.32 -16.97 6.12
C ILE A 129 10.48 -17.68 5.40
N LYS A 130 11.01 -18.77 5.96
CA LYS A 130 12.02 -19.58 5.26
C LYS A 130 11.47 -20.20 3.97
N LYS A 131 10.26 -20.75 4.03
CA LYS A 131 9.58 -21.28 2.84
C LYS A 131 9.32 -20.22 1.78
N TYR A 132 8.87 -19.04 2.18
CA TYR A 132 8.77 -17.88 1.29
C TYR A 132 10.13 -17.52 0.65
N ALA A 133 11.22 -17.62 1.40
CA ALA A 133 12.55 -17.29 0.90
C ALA A 133 13.10 -18.33 -0.10
N GLU A 134 12.59 -19.56 -0.06
CA GLU A 134 12.93 -20.67 -0.97
C GLU A 134 12.23 -20.56 -2.33
N ILE A 135 11.09 -19.84 -2.41
CA ILE A 135 10.46 -19.42 -3.67
C ILE A 135 11.32 -18.37 -4.36
#